data_AF-X1LHX5-F1
#
_entry.id   AF-X1LHX5-F1
#
_cell.length_a   1.000
_cell.length_b   1.000
_cell.length_c   1.000
_cell.angle_alpha   90.00
_cell.angle_beta   90.00
_cell.angle_gamma   90.00
#
_symmetry.space_group_name_H-M   'P 1'
#
loop_
_entity.id
_entity.type
_entity.pdbx_description
1 polymer ?
#
loop_
_entity_poly.entity_id
_entity_poly.type
_entity_poly.pdbx_seq_one_letter_code
_entity_poly.pdbx_strand_id
1 'polypeptide(L)' 'MVSIENKEGMKQCTKCKQWKDKTEFNKKSNTRDGLDGHCRECKAK' A
#
# COMPACT_ATOMS: atom_id res chain seq x y z
N MET A 1 -26.92 7.46 9.95
CA MET A 1 -26.01 7.91 8.88
C MET A 1 -24.67 8.20 9.51
N VAL A 2 -23.70 7.29 9.42
CA VAL A 2 -22.29 7.71 9.50
C VAL A 2 -21.46 6.68 8.73
N SER A 3 -21.16 7.01 7.47
CA SER A 3 -20.12 6.32 6.70
C SER A 3 -18.79 6.88 7.16
N ILE A 4 -18.18 6.24 8.16
CA ILE A 4 -16.82 6.57 8.59
C ILE A 4 -15.88 5.88 7.59
N GLU A 5 -15.65 6.53 6.45
CA GLU A 5 -14.56 6.13 5.54
C GLU A 5 -13.26 6.71 6.09
N ASN A 6 -12.66 5.96 7.02
CA ASN A 6 -11.34 6.24 7.56
C ASN A 6 -10.30 6.08 6.44
N LYS A 7 -9.98 7.18 5.76
CA LYS A 7 -9.11 7.24 4.57
C LYS A 7 -7.62 7.18 4.91
N GLU A 8 -7.26 6.38 5.91
CA GLU A 8 -5.88 6.21 6.35
C GLU A 8 -5.35 4.98 5.67
N GLY A 9 -4.97 5.09 4.39
CA GLY A 9 -4.62 3.92 3.61
C GLY A 9 -3.82 4.14 2.36
N MET A 10 -3.11 5.25 2.21
CA MET A 10 -2.27 5.46 1.04
C MET A 10 -0.79 5.28 1.38
N LYS A 11 -0.05 4.62 0.49
CA LYS A 11 1.38 4.39 0.57
C LYS A 11 2.02 4.72 -0.76
N GLN A 12 3.19 5.35 -0.73
CA GLN A 12 3.97 5.62 -1.93
C GLN A 12 4.86 4.41 -2.26
N CYS A 13 4.80 3.95 -3.50
CA CYS A 13 5.67 2.88 -4.00
C CYS A 13 7.09 3.41 -4.22
N THR A 14 8.10 2.76 -3.67
CA THR A 14 9.50 3.20 -3.86
C THR A 14 10.04 2.93 -5.27
N LYS A 15 9.44 1.98 -6.02
CA LYS A 15 9.86 1.60 -7.39
C LYS A 15 9.28 2.54 -8.45
N CYS A 16 7.96 2.76 -8.46
CA CYS A 16 7.31 3.66 -9.42
C CYS A 16 7.01 5.08 -8.89
N LYS A 17 7.26 5.34 -7.60
CA LYS A 17 7.02 6.63 -6.92
C LYS A 17 5.57 7.12 -6.94
N GLN A 18 4.62 6.23 -7.24
CA GLN A 18 3.19 6.55 -7.23
C GLN A 18 2.56 6.30 -5.86
N TRP A 19 1.64 7.18 -5.48
CA TRP A 19 0.76 6.98 -4.34
C TRP A 19 -0.34 6.00 -4.72
N LYS A 20 -0.40 4.90 -3.98
CA LYS A 20 -1.40 3.85 -4.17
C LYS A 20 -2.00 3.48 -2.83
N ASP A 21 -3.18 2.90 -2.87
CA ASP A 21 -3.80 2.42 -1.65
C ASP A 21 -2.98 1.27 -1.06
N LYS A 22 -2.96 1.12 0.26
CA LYS A 22 -2.21 0.10 0.97
C LYS A 22 -2.75 -1.31 0.68
N THR A 23 -3.99 -1.39 0.19
CA THR A 23 -4.58 -2.60 -0.42
C THR A 23 -3.87 -3.01 -1.72
N GLU A 24 -3.30 -2.06 -2.46
CA GLU A 24 -2.50 -2.27 -3.67
C GLU A 24 -1.05 -2.68 -3.35
N PHE A 25 -0.68 -2.80 -2.07
CA PHE A 25 0.63 -3.32 -1.65
C PHE A 25 0.45 -4.72 -1.11
N ASN A 26 1.38 -5.62 -1.45
CA ASN A 26 1.35 -6.96 -0.91
C ASN A 26 1.67 -6.95 0.59
N LYS A 27 0.92 -7.72 1.39
CA LYS A 27 1.21 -7.93 2.81
C LYS A 27 2.59 -8.58 2.95
N LYS A 28 3.46 -7.95 3.72
CA LYS A 28 4.81 -8.42 4.02
C LYS A 28 5.09 -8.23 5.49
N SER A 29 4.88 -9.31 6.24
CA SER A 29 5.09 -9.37 7.69
C SER A 29 6.53 -9.03 8.13
N ASN A 30 7.48 -9.06 7.19
CA ASN A 30 8.88 -8.70 7.42
C ASN A 30 9.16 -7.19 7.28
N THR A 31 8.14 -6.35 7.24
CA THR A 31 8.29 -4.89 7.16
C THR A 31 7.60 -4.23 8.34
N ARG A 32 8.08 -3.06 8.75
CA ARG A 32 7.59 -2.31 9.92
C ARG A 32 6.09 -1.98 9.87
N ASP A 33 5.55 -1.87 8.66
CA ASP A 33 4.17 -1.54 8.33
C ASP A 33 3.36 -2.78 7.89
N GLY A 34 3.99 -3.95 7.83
CA GLY A 34 3.32 -5.18 7.38
C GLY A 34 3.00 -5.21 5.88
N LEU A 35 3.50 -4.26 5.10
CA LEU A 35 3.26 -4.09 3.67
C LEU A 35 4.56 -3.88 2.91
N ASP A 36 4.66 -4.43 1.71
CA ASP A 36 5.82 -4.28 0.84
C ASP A 36 6.10 -2.80 0.52
N GLY A 37 7.36 -2.47 0.22
CA GLY A 37 7.74 -1.11 -0.23
C GLY A 37 7.32 -0.83 -1.67
N HIS A 38 7.00 -1.87 -2.43
CA HIS A 38 6.57 -1.80 -3.81
C HIS A 38 5.09 -2.13 -3.94
N CYS A 39 4.38 -1.44 -4.83
CA CYS A 39 3.01 -1.79 -5.17
C CYS A 39 2.96 -3.17 -5.86
N ARG A 40 1.79 -3.79 -5.83
CA ARG A 40 1.54 -5.14 -6.35
C ARG A 40 1.92 -5.27 -7.82
N GLU A 41 1.65 -4.25 -8.64
CA GLU A 41 2.08 -4.18 -10.03
C GLU A 41 3.62 -4.20 -10.16
N CYS A 42 4.30 -3.36 -9.37
CA CYS A 42 5.74 -3.28 -9.34
C CYS A 42 6.41 -4.56 -8.84
N LYS A 43 5.70 -5.37 -8.06
CA LYS A 43 6.18 -6.66 -7.56
C LYS A 43 5.85 -7.84 -8.49
N ALA A 44 4.79 -7.70 -9.31
CA ALA A 44 4.46 -8.65 -10.37
C ALA A 44 5.35 -8.50 -11.62
N LYS A 45 6.02 -7.35 -11.76
CA LYS A 45 7.12 -7.10 -12.72
C LYS A 45 8.49 -7.40 -12.14
#